data_AF-A0A671YWS7-F1
#
_entry.id   AF-A0A671YWS7-F1
#
_cell.length_a   1.000
_cell.length_b   1.000
_cell.length_c   1.000
_cell.angle_alpha   90.00
_cell.angle_beta   90.00
_cell.angle_gamma   90.00
#
_symmetry.space_group_name_H-M   'P 1'
#
loop_
_entity.id
_entity.type
_entity.pdbx_description
1 polymer ?
#
loop_
_entity_poly.entity_id
_entity_poly.type
_entity_poly.pdbx_seq_one_letter_code
_entity_poly.pdbx_strand_id
1 'polypeptide(L)' 'LGITDFKDMQVIAAHVRELLGITEAPWSRSIADPPRDVRGRFLEKKSRTGEPADSLTYQQFLDDMRQ' A
#
# COMPACT_ATOMS: atom_id res chain seq x y z
N LEU A 1 -24.24 7.52 -9.98
CA LEU A 1 -23.49 6.39 -10.58
C LEU A 1 -22.37 6.05 -9.61
N GLY A 2 -22.57 5.02 -8.81
CA GLY A 2 -21.66 4.64 -7.72
C GLY A 2 -22.21 3.41 -7.03
N ILE A 3 -21.45 2.87 -6.09
CA ILE A 3 -21.91 1.77 -5.22
C ILE A 3 -22.97 2.36 -4.29
N THR A 4 -24.22 1.94 -4.48
CA THR A 4 -25.37 2.44 -3.71
C THR A 4 -25.93 1.39 -2.76
N ASP A 5 -25.66 0.12 -3.04
CA ASP A 5 -26.06 -1.02 -2.22
C ASP A 5 -24.81 -1.82 -1.83
N PHE A 6 -24.86 -2.44 -0.65
CA PHE A 6 -23.93 -3.48 -0.26
C PHE A 6 -23.88 -4.63 -1.29
N LYS A 7 -24.99 -4.90 -1.98
CA LYS A 7 -25.04 -5.92 -3.03
C LYS A 7 -24.08 -5.62 -4.19
N ASP A 8 -23.93 -4.36 -4.56
CA ASP A 8 -22.99 -3.94 -5.60
C ASP A 8 -21.55 -4.30 -5.21
N MET A 9 -21.18 -4.11 -3.94
CA MET A 9 -19.86 -4.50 -3.42
C MET A 9 -19.64 -6.01 -3.51
N GLN A 10 -20.66 -6.81 -3.20
CA GLN A 10 -20.57 -8.28 -3.29
C GLN A 10 -20.32 -8.73 -4.72
N VAL A 11 -21.01 -8.12 -5.69
CA VAL A 11 -20.86 -8.43 -7.12
C VAL A 11 -19.45 -8.11 -7.59
N ILE A 12 -18.93 -6.91 -7.26
CA ILE A 12 -17.56 -6.51 -7.61
C ILE A 12 -16.55 -7.47 -6.98
N ALA A 13 -16.69 -7.79 -5.69
CA ALA A 13 -15.78 -8.70 -5.00
C ALA A 13 -15.83 -10.14 -5.56
N ALA A 14 -16.97 -10.60 -6.08
CA ALA A 14 -17.08 -11.89 -6.75
C ALA A 14 -16.31 -11.90 -8.08
N HIS A 15 -16.50 -10.89 -8.92
CA HIS A 15 -15.81 -10.79 -10.23
C HIS A 15 -14.30 -10.63 -10.07
N VAL A 16 -13.85 -9.84 -9.09
CA VAL A 16 -12.41 -9.70 -8.80
C VAL A 16 -11.81 -11.03 -8.35
N ARG A 17 -12.52 -11.82 -7.53
CA ARG A 17 -12.06 -13.15 -7.10
C ARG A 17 -11.97 -14.11 -8.27
N GLU A 18 -12.97 -14.12 -9.15
CA GLU A 18 -12.95 -14.92 -10.38
C GLU A 18 -11.77 -14.56 -11.29
N LEU A 19 -11.57 -13.26 -11.55
CA LEU A 19 -10.48 -12.76 -12.38
C LEU A 19 -9.10 -13.14 -11.85
N LEU A 20 -8.94 -13.14 -10.52
CA LEU A 20 -7.68 -13.47 -9.84
C LEU A 20 -7.54 -14.97 -9.51
N GLY A 21 -8.52 -15.81 -9.86
CA GLY A 21 -8.51 -17.24 -9.57
C GLY A 21 -8.58 -17.57 -8.07
N ILE A 22 -9.17 -16.70 -7.25
CA ILE A 22 -9.30 -16.86 -5.80
C ILE A 22 -10.58 -17.65 -5.50
N THR A 23 -10.44 -18.95 -5.22
CA THR A 23 -11.56 -19.86 -4.91
C THR A 23 -11.98 -19.80 -3.43
N GLU A 24 -11.04 -19.60 -2.51
CA GLU A 24 -11.29 -19.44 -1.08
C GLU A 24 -10.67 -18.15 -0.55
N ALA A 25 -11.34 -17.49 0.39
CA ALA A 25 -10.76 -16.34 1.08
C ALA A 25 -9.64 -16.84 2.01
N PRO A 26 -8.38 -16.42 1.80
CA PRO A 26 -7.30 -16.79 2.72
C PRO A 26 -7.49 -16.01 4.02
N TRP A 27 -8.23 -16.59 4.97
CA TRP A 27 -8.46 -16.01 6.30
C TRP A 27 -7.18 -15.86 7.12
N SER A 28 -6.09 -16.50 6.68
CA SER A 28 -4.74 -16.33 7.22
C SER A 28 -3.99 -15.12 6.65
N ARG A 29 -4.57 -14.43 5.64
CA ARG A 29 -3.93 -13.26 5.03
C ARG A 29 -4.16 -12.04 5.91
N SER A 30 -3.06 -11.42 6.36
CA SER A 30 -3.12 -10.11 6.99
C SER A 30 -3.68 -9.08 6.02
N ILE A 31 -4.59 -8.22 6.50
CA ILE A 31 -5.10 -7.05 5.77
C ILE A 31 -4.09 -5.89 5.83
N ALA A 32 -3.13 -5.95 6.76
CA ALA A 32 -2.09 -4.93 6.86
C ALA A 32 -1.20 -4.95 5.61
N ASP A 33 -0.81 -3.75 5.17
CA ASP A 33 0.20 -3.61 4.13
C ASP A 33 1.49 -4.32 4.56
N PRO A 34 2.16 -5.05 3.64
CA PRO A 34 3.46 -5.62 3.94
C PRO A 34 4.45 -4.49 4.27
N PRO A 35 5.50 -4.77 5.08
CA PRO A 35 6.54 -3.80 5.36
C PRO A 35 7.09 -3.22 4.06
N ARG A 36 7.07 -1.89 3.92
CA ARG A 36 7.59 -1.25 2.70
C ARG A 36 9.08 -1.49 2.56
N ASP A 37 9.50 -1.64 1.32
CA ASP A 37 10.92 -1.72 0.98
C ASP A 37 11.64 -0.40 1.34
N VAL A 38 12.96 -0.43 1.34
CA VAL A 38 13.79 0.71 1.72
C VAL A 38 13.49 1.93 0.83
N ARG A 39 13.20 1.72 -0.45
CA ARG A 39 12.81 2.80 -1.36
C ARG A 39 11.42 3.34 -1.06
N GLY A 40 10.43 2.49 -0.78
CA GLY A 40 9.10 2.93 -0.38
C GLY A 40 9.13 3.82 0.86
N ARG A 41 9.93 3.45 1.87
CA ARG A 41 10.10 4.28 3.09
C ARG A 41 10.79 5.61 2.83
N PHE A 42 11.78 5.65 1.94
CA PHE A 42 12.40 6.92 1.51
C PHE A 42 11.37 7.84 0.84
N LEU A 43 10.56 7.28 -0.07
CA LEU A 43 9.55 8.04 -0.80
C LEU A 43 8.41 8.53 0.11
N GLU A 44 8.03 7.78 1.15
CA GLU A 44 7.11 8.27 2.18
C GLU A 44 7.66 9.47 2.95
N LYS A 45 8.95 9.44 3.30
CA LYS A 45 9.60 10.59 3.94
C LYS A 45 9.63 11.79 2.99
N LYS A 46 9.87 11.54 1.70
CA LYS A 46 9.94 12.55 0.62
C LYS A 46 8.58 13.03 0.10
N SER A 47 7.48 12.34 0.40
CA SER A 47 6.15 12.74 -0.07
C SER A 47 5.60 13.96 0.65
N ARG A 48 6.23 14.38 1.74
CA ARG A 48 5.90 15.61 2.46
C ARG A 48 6.47 16.81 1.70
N THR A 49 5.86 17.97 1.87
CA THR A 49 6.36 19.23 1.30
C THR A 49 7.19 20.00 2.31
N GLY A 50 8.18 20.76 1.83
CA GLY A 50 9.01 21.64 2.64
C GLY A 50 10.51 21.34 2.52
N GLU A 51 11.31 22.33 2.90
CA GLU A 51 12.78 22.30 2.77
C GLU A 51 13.45 21.05 3.35
N PRO A 52 13.01 20.48 4.50
CA PRO A 52 13.56 19.22 5.01
C PRO A 52 13.28 18.00 4.13
N ALA A 53 12.12 17.94 3.48
CA ALA A 53 11.77 16.84 2.58
C ALA A 53 12.47 16.97 1.23
N ASP A 54 12.62 18.21 0.74
CA ASP A 54 13.30 18.53 -0.52
C ASP A 54 14.81 18.29 -0.43
N SER A 55 15.42 18.61 0.71
CA SER A 55 16.86 18.41 0.98
C SER A 55 17.23 16.96 1.30
N LEU A 56 16.27 16.10 1.64
CA LEU A 56 16.52 14.71 2.01
C LEU A 56 17.03 13.89 0.82
N THR A 57 18.29 13.45 0.90
CA THR A 57 18.90 12.55 -0.07
C THR A 57 18.69 11.08 0.31
N TYR A 58 18.77 10.19 -0.68
CA TYR A 58 18.65 8.75 -0.44
C TYR A 58 19.79 8.21 0.43
N GLN A 59 21.01 8.76 0.29
CA GLN A 59 22.16 8.34 1.09
C GLN A 59 21.99 8.70 2.58
N GLN A 60 21.57 9.94 2.89
CA GLN A 60 21.27 10.35 4.27
C GLN A 60 20.19 9.45 4.89
N PHE A 61 19.15 9.12 4.13
CA PHE A 61 18.12 8.19 4.58
C PHE A 61 18.67 6.79 4.90
N LEU A 62 19.59 6.27 4.09
CA LEU A 62 20.23 4.98 4.35
C LEU A 62 21.15 5.01 5.57
N ASP A 63 21.85 6.11 5.80
CA ASP A 63 22.76 6.26 6.95
C ASP A 63 21.99 6.39 8.26
N ASP A 64 20.87 7.12 8.27
CA ASP A 64 19.92 7.18 9.40
C ASP A 64 19.36 5.80 9.76
N MET A 65 19.10 4.94 8.78
CA MET A 65 18.56 3.59 9.00
C MET A 65 19.55 2.61 9.63
N ARG A 66 20.85 2.92 9.62
CA ARG A 66 21.91 2.05 10.16
C ARG A 66 22.27 2.38 11.61
N GLN A 67 21.78 3.49 12.15
CA GLN A 67 21.92 3.89 13.56
C GLN A 67 20.84 3.25 14.42
#